data_AF-A0ABD3P7B0-F1
#
_entry.id   AF-A0ABD3P7B0-F1
#
_cell.length_a   1.000
_cell.length_b   1.000
_cell.length_c   1.000
_cell.angle_alpha   90.00
_cell.angle_beta   90.00
_cell.angle_gamma   90.00
#
_symmetry.space_group_name_H-M   'P 1'
#
loop_
_entity.id
_entity.type
_entity.pdbx_description
1 polymer ?
#
loop_
_entity_poly.entity_id
_entity_poly.type
_entity_poly.pdbx_seq_one_letter_code
_entity_poly.pdbx_strand_id
1 'polypeptide(L)'
;MSSPTLPAHRPTAAAGAAGAAGAIGPVLTEPLDCSYNILLVYRLNEMRQMENLNFALAIACLGYCGLNISLIVVNYVNVLHEGDPPVSMKAFHMLEFWGTLLFSVVLCISLTSTPKSILNIYDNPLTLRLVLFFNIVAASIPAVLVTLNYAYFEILCHEIEYLNEVTMSFVDLVLLWSLFRIKGQTSTVWMACIASLISLCQLGLYNCMGRTEDGEMIGEVPAHFLEFSFAIISSLITFWFCMDNKFVCGKEIGEVLYGTHEYCNICDASSREFTGTYLRSSSSKGEKNYGSV
;
A
#
# COMPACT_ATOMS: atom_id res chain seq x y z
N MET A 1 69.57 6.98 -6.61
CA MET A 1 68.50 7.79 -5.98
C MET A 1 67.70 6.85 -5.10
N SER A 2 67.86 7.02 -3.81
CA SER A 2 67.52 6.09 -2.75
C SER A 2 66.77 6.87 -1.68
N SER A 3 65.54 6.45 -1.36
CA SER A 3 64.75 6.84 -0.19
C SER A 3 63.40 6.08 -0.22
N PRO A 4 62.73 5.86 0.93
CA PRO A 4 62.99 4.68 1.75
C PRO A 4 61.72 3.87 2.09
N THR A 5 61.96 2.61 2.43
CA THR A 5 61.05 1.69 3.13
C THR A 5 60.74 2.19 4.55
N LEU A 6 59.46 2.33 4.89
CA LEU A 6 58.99 2.54 6.27
C LEU A 6 58.74 1.20 6.98
N PRO A 7 59.10 1.07 8.27
CA PRO A 7 59.17 -0.21 8.97
C PRO A 7 57.83 -0.67 9.56
N ALA A 8 57.72 -2.00 9.67
CA ALA A 8 56.68 -2.71 10.39
C ALA A 8 56.77 -2.46 11.90
N HIS A 9 55.73 -1.87 12.49
CA HIS A 9 55.59 -1.80 13.95
C HIS A 9 54.84 -3.03 14.46
N ARG A 10 55.58 -3.93 15.11
CA ARG A 10 55.04 -4.90 16.08
C ARG A 10 54.76 -4.17 17.40
N PRO A 11 53.60 -4.39 18.04
CA PRO A 11 53.45 -4.21 19.46
C PRO A 11 53.71 -5.55 20.17
N THR A 12 54.78 -5.58 20.96
CA THR A 12 55.05 -6.60 21.96
C THR A 12 54.02 -6.53 23.09
N ALA A 13 53.49 -7.69 23.46
CA ALA A 13 52.67 -7.89 24.65
C ALA A 13 53.48 -7.62 25.92
N ALA A 14 52.90 -6.85 26.84
CA ALA A 14 53.29 -6.82 28.24
C ALA A 14 52.04 -7.05 29.09
N ALA A 15 52.07 -8.15 29.83
CA ALA A 15 51.09 -8.50 30.83
C ALA A 15 51.22 -7.58 32.06
N GLY A 16 50.10 -7.04 32.54
CA GLY A 16 49.99 -6.32 33.80
C GLY A 16 48.55 -6.43 34.29
N ALA A 17 48.36 -7.05 35.44
CA ALA A 17 47.08 -7.43 36.01
C ALA A 17 46.37 -6.27 36.75
N ALA A 18 45.04 -6.37 36.77
CA ALA A 18 44.09 -5.92 37.80
C ALA A 18 43.97 -4.41 38.15
N GLY A 19 42.78 -3.86 37.93
CA GLY A 19 42.32 -2.63 38.60
C GLY A 19 41.18 -1.92 37.87
N ALA A 20 40.01 -1.85 38.51
CA ALA A 20 38.77 -1.28 38.01
C ALA A 20 38.79 0.25 37.82
N ALA A 21 38.04 0.74 36.82
CA ALA A 21 37.11 1.89 36.87
C ALA A 21 36.95 2.59 35.50
N GLY A 22 35.72 2.55 34.97
CA GLY A 22 35.10 3.59 34.14
C GLY A 22 35.92 4.28 33.05
N ALA A 23 36.13 3.62 31.91
CA ALA A 23 36.39 4.32 30.66
C ALA A 23 35.05 4.74 30.03
N ILE A 24 34.56 5.92 30.41
CA ILE A 24 33.58 6.66 29.60
C ILE A 24 34.31 6.95 28.28
N GLY A 25 33.87 6.31 27.20
CA GLY A 25 34.39 6.57 25.86
C GLY A 25 34.34 8.06 25.52
N PRO A 26 35.15 8.54 24.58
CA PRO A 26 35.18 9.95 24.21
C PRO A 26 33.76 10.42 23.90
N VAL A 27 33.25 11.33 24.73
CA VAL A 27 32.04 12.09 24.45
C VAL A 27 32.36 12.87 23.18
N LEU A 28 31.67 12.55 22.09
CA LEU A 28 31.68 13.33 20.86
C LEU A 28 31.15 14.73 21.20
N THR A 29 32.06 15.64 21.56
CA THR A 29 31.78 17.05 21.87
C THR A 29 31.92 17.95 20.65
N GLU A 30 32.10 17.37 19.45
CA GLU A 30 31.96 18.16 18.24
C GLU A 30 30.47 18.52 18.07
N PRO A 31 30.12 19.82 18.01
CA PRO A 31 28.77 20.20 17.64
C PRO A 31 28.47 19.58 16.28
N LEU A 32 27.40 18.79 16.20
CA LEU A 32 26.85 18.29 14.93
C LEU A 32 26.87 19.43 13.91
N ASP A 33 27.71 19.27 12.88
CA ASP A 33 27.93 20.26 11.83
C ASP A 33 26.57 20.76 11.33
N CYS A 34 26.37 22.10 11.30
CA CYS A 34 25.08 22.76 11.05
C CYS A 34 24.35 22.24 9.80
N SER A 35 25.10 21.69 8.85
CA SER A 35 24.62 21.03 7.63
C SER A 35 23.74 19.80 7.91
N TYR A 36 24.07 18.99 8.92
CA TYR A 36 23.28 17.80 9.31
C TYR A 36 21.94 18.17 9.94
N ASN A 37 21.88 19.29 10.65
CA ASN A 37 20.63 19.77 11.27
C ASN A 37 19.60 20.18 10.21
N ILE A 38 20.02 20.74 9.07
CA ILE A 38 19.11 21.14 7.99
C ILE A 38 18.51 19.92 7.29
N LEU A 39 19.33 18.89 7.02
CA LEU A 39 18.87 17.64 6.41
C LEU A 39 17.88 16.90 7.32
N LEU A 40 18.13 16.87 8.63
CA LEU A 40 17.22 16.27 9.61
C LEU A 40 15.87 17.00 9.68
N VAL A 41 15.88 18.34 9.69
CA VAL A 41 14.65 19.14 9.69
C VAL A 41 13.86 18.92 8.40
N TYR A 42 14.53 18.86 7.25
CA TYR A 42 13.88 18.56 5.98
C TYR A 42 13.22 17.18 5.99
N ARG A 43 13.96 16.14 6.42
CA ARG A 43 13.45 14.77 6.50
C ARG A 43 12.28 14.65 7.47
N LEU A 44 12.33 15.34 8.61
CA LEU A 44 11.25 15.36 9.58
C LEU A 44 9.98 16.02 9.02
N ASN A 45 10.12 17.12 8.27
CA ASN A 45 9.00 17.77 7.61
C ASN A 45 8.40 16.90 6.51
N GLU A 46 9.24 16.27 5.68
CA GLU A 46 8.84 15.29 4.66
C GLU A 46 8.02 14.15 5.30
N MET A 47 8.52 13.54 6.38
CA MET A 47 7.81 12.46 7.07
C MET A 47 6.47 12.89 7.66
N ARG A 48 6.39 14.08 8.24
CA ARG A 48 5.14 14.61 8.78
C ARG A 48 4.12 14.87 7.67
N GLN A 49 4.56 15.35 6.51
CA GLN A 49 3.70 15.52 5.35
C GLN A 49 3.18 14.17 4.84
N MET A 50 4.06 13.18 4.70
CA MET A 50 3.67 11.82 4.28
C MET A 50 2.73 11.15 5.29
N GLU A 51 2.95 11.33 6.60
CA GLU A 51 2.07 10.82 7.65
C GLU A 51 0.65 11.39 7.50
N ASN A 52 0.54 12.71 7.39
CA ASN A 52 -0.75 13.40 7.25
C ASN A 52 -1.46 13.01 5.94
N LEU A 53 -0.71 12.91 4.84
CA LEU A 53 -1.25 12.53 3.54
C LEU A 53 -1.80 11.11 3.57
N ASN A 54 -1.03 10.14 4.10
CA ASN A 54 -1.51 8.77 4.22
C ASN A 54 -2.75 8.65 5.12
N PHE A 55 -2.84 9.45 6.20
CA PHE A 55 -4.05 9.49 7.01
C PHE A 55 -5.27 10.02 6.24
N ALA A 56 -5.10 11.09 5.45
CA ALA A 56 -6.16 11.62 4.59
C ALA A 56 -6.61 10.60 3.52
N LEU A 57 -5.66 9.90 2.89
CA LEU A 57 -5.96 8.84 1.92
C LEU A 57 -6.69 7.66 2.56
N ALA A 58 -6.34 7.29 3.79
CA ALA A 58 -7.05 6.24 4.54
C ALA A 58 -8.54 6.63 4.77
N ILE A 59 -8.81 7.89 5.12
CA ILE A 59 -10.20 8.38 5.24
C ILE A 59 -10.92 8.33 3.88
N ALA A 60 -10.25 8.72 2.79
CA ALA A 60 -10.83 8.61 1.45
C ALA A 60 -11.17 7.17 1.07
N CYS A 61 -10.34 6.19 1.46
CA CYS A 61 -10.61 4.76 1.25
C CYS A 61 -11.89 4.32 2.00
N LEU A 62 -12.09 4.77 3.24
CA LEU A 62 -13.32 4.48 3.98
C LEU A 62 -14.55 5.15 3.34
N GLY A 63 -14.39 6.36 2.78
CA GLY A 63 -15.42 7.03 2.01
C GLY A 63 -15.84 6.21 0.78
N TYR A 64 -14.86 5.69 0.03
CA TYR A 64 -15.11 4.83 -1.13
C TYR A 64 -15.71 3.48 -0.75
N CYS A 65 -15.30 2.89 0.38
CA CYS A 65 -15.94 1.71 0.96
C CYS A 65 -17.42 1.97 1.26
N GLY A 66 -17.74 3.08 1.92
CA GLY A 66 -19.12 3.48 2.22
C GLY A 66 -19.96 3.75 0.98
N LEU A 67 -19.36 4.33 -0.07
CA LEU A 67 -19.99 4.50 -1.38
C LEU A 67 -20.42 3.16 -1.97
N ASN A 68 -19.51 2.18 -2.03
CA ASN A 68 -19.80 0.86 -2.60
C ASN A 68 -20.83 0.06 -1.79
N ILE A 69 -20.81 0.15 -0.46
CA ILE A 69 -21.89 -0.41 0.38
C ILE A 69 -23.23 0.23 0.01
N SER A 70 -23.25 1.55 -0.22
CA SER A 70 -24.46 2.26 -0.62
C SER A 70 -24.93 1.83 -2.01
N LEU A 71 -24.02 1.63 -2.96
CA LEU A 71 -24.33 1.14 -4.31
C LEU A 71 -24.91 -0.29 -4.28
N ILE A 72 -24.40 -1.18 -3.42
CA ILE A 72 -25.02 -2.52 -3.21
C ILE A 72 -26.48 -2.38 -2.76
N VAL A 73 -26.75 -1.50 -1.78
CA VAL A 73 -28.10 -1.29 -1.26
C VAL A 73 -29.00 -0.67 -2.34
N VAL A 74 -28.51 0.32 -3.08
CA VAL A 74 -29.27 0.96 -4.16
C VAL A 74 -29.56 -0.03 -5.29
N ASN A 75 -28.57 -0.84 -5.70
CA ASN A 75 -28.76 -1.88 -6.72
C ASN A 75 -29.85 -2.87 -6.28
N TYR A 76 -29.78 -3.37 -5.05
CA TYR A 76 -30.81 -4.24 -4.49
C TYR A 76 -32.21 -3.59 -4.47
N VAL A 77 -32.32 -2.34 -4.03
CA VAL A 77 -33.61 -1.63 -3.95
C VAL A 77 -34.17 -1.33 -5.34
N ASN A 78 -33.34 -0.97 -6.31
CA ASN A 78 -33.75 -0.71 -7.69
C ASN A 78 -34.30 -1.98 -8.35
N VAL A 79 -33.68 -3.14 -8.12
CA VAL A 79 -34.21 -4.45 -8.58
C VAL A 79 -35.57 -4.76 -7.97
N LEU A 80 -35.84 -4.38 -6.72
CA LEU A 80 -37.17 -4.56 -6.12
C LEU A 80 -38.25 -3.65 -6.71
N HIS A 81 -37.86 -2.56 -7.39
CA HIS A 81 -38.75 -1.54 -7.92
C HIS A 81 -38.48 -1.29 -9.40
N GLU A 82 -38.25 -2.33 -10.21
CA GLU A 82 -37.89 -2.21 -11.64
C GLU A 82 -38.82 -1.29 -12.44
N GLY A 83 -40.11 -1.21 -12.09
CA GLY A 83 -41.07 -0.32 -12.76
C GLY A 83 -41.00 1.16 -12.40
N ASP A 84 -40.41 1.51 -11.25
CA ASP A 84 -40.24 2.89 -10.77
C ASP A 84 -39.10 2.95 -9.73
N PRO A 85 -37.82 2.85 -10.17
CA PRO A 85 -36.69 2.76 -9.27
C PRO A 85 -36.52 4.06 -8.48
N PRO A 86 -36.36 4.01 -7.15
CA PRO A 86 -36.28 5.20 -6.31
C PRO A 86 -35.02 6.04 -6.58
N VAL A 87 -33.97 5.43 -7.14
CA VAL A 87 -32.77 6.13 -7.60
C VAL A 87 -32.65 5.93 -9.11
N SER A 88 -32.60 7.04 -9.85
CA SER A 88 -32.43 6.99 -11.30
C SER A 88 -31.15 6.25 -11.70
N MET A 89 -31.21 5.40 -12.72
CA MET A 89 -30.03 4.66 -13.21
C MET A 89 -28.88 5.58 -13.60
N LYS A 90 -29.17 6.75 -14.16
CA LYS A 90 -28.12 7.75 -14.46
C LYS A 90 -27.36 8.19 -13.22
N ALA A 91 -28.05 8.48 -12.11
CA ALA A 91 -27.40 8.93 -10.88
C ALA A 91 -26.57 7.80 -10.23
N PHE A 92 -27.08 6.58 -10.28
CA PHE A 92 -26.38 5.37 -9.83
C PHE A 92 -25.04 5.20 -10.56
N HIS A 93 -25.07 5.11 -11.89
CA HIS A 93 -23.87 4.95 -12.70
C HIS A 93 -22.91 6.15 -12.62
N MET A 94 -23.43 7.38 -12.52
CA MET A 94 -22.58 8.55 -12.30
C MET A 94 -21.78 8.45 -10.99
N LEU A 95 -22.39 7.94 -9.91
CA LEU A 95 -21.71 7.76 -8.62
C LEU A 95 -20.68 6.65 -8.67
N GLU A 96 -21.03 5.54 -9.30
CA GLU A 96 -20.15 4.38 -9.56
C GLU A 96 -18.89 4.80 -10.32
N PHE A 97 -19.00 5.22 -11.59
CA PHE A 97 -17.84 5.50 -12.42
C PHE A 97 -16.96 6.64 -11.90
N TRP A 98 -17.55 7.71 -11.34
CA TRP A 98 -16.76 8.78 -10.72
C TRP A 98 -16.12 8.36 -9.40
N GLY A 99 -16.79 7.50 -8.62
CA GLY A 99 -16.22 6.87 -7.45
C GLY A 99 -14.96 6.07 -7.81
N THR A 100 -15.06 5.21 -8.82
CA THR A 100 -13.97 4.38 -9.34
C THR A 100 -12.78 5.24 -9.81
N LEU A 101 -13.04 6.34 -10.51
CA LEU A 101 -11.99 7.29 -10.93
C LEU A 101 -11.29 7.95 -9.74
N LEU A 102 -12.05 8.50 -8.79
CA LEU A 102 -11.49 9.15 -7.60
C LEU A 102 -10.67 8.17 -6.76
N PHE A 103 -11.15 6.93 -6.62
CA PHE A 103 -10.42 5.88 -5.93
C PHE A 103 -9.13 5.49 -6.65
N SER A 104 -9.13 5.42 -7.99
CA SER A 104 -7.92 5.17 -8.79
C SER A 104 -6.85 6.24 -8.55
N VAL A 105 -7.25 7.50 -8.34
CA VAL A 105 -6.34 8.59 -7.95
C VAL A 105 -5.80 8.37 -6.54
N VAL A 106 -6.65 8.02 -5.56
CA VAL A 106 -6.22 7.69 -4.19
C VAL A 106 -5.21 6.55 -4.18
N LEU A 107 -5.45 5.51 -4.98
CA LEU A 107 -4.57 4.36 -5.14
C LEU A 107 -3.18 4.78 -5.66
N CYS A 108 -3.13 5.61 -6.70
CA CYS A 108 -1.88 6.14 -7.25
C CYS A 108 -1.11 7.02 -6.24
N ILE A 109 -1.81 7.91 -5.54
CA ILE A 109 -1.18 8.78 -4.53
C ILE A 109 -0.65 7.94 -3.36
N SER A 110 -1.38 6.93 -2.91
CA SER A 110 -0.93 6.08 -1.79
C SER A 110 0.37 5.35 -2.10
N LEU A 111 0.51 4.80 -3.32
CA LEU A 111 1.72 4.11 -3.77
C LEU A 111 2.90 5.05 -4.01
N THR A 112 2.66 6.28 -4.44
CA THR A 112 3.73 7.28 -4.61
C THR A 112 4.13 7.93 -3.28
N SER A 113 3.25 7.87 -2.27
CA SER A 113 3.44 8.46 -0.94
C SER A 113 3.83 7.43 0.13
N THR A 114 4.47 6.33 -0.27
CA THR A 114 4.99 5.34 0.69
C THR A 114 6.41 5.73 1.16
N PRO A 115 6.71 5.70 2.47
CA PRO A 115 8.08 5.93 2.97
C PRO A 115 9.03 4.77 2.65
N LYS A 116 8.50 3.62 2.22
CA LYS A 116 9.26 2.45 1.83
C LYS A 116 9.84 2.67 0.43
N SER A 117 11.07 2.23 0.17
CA SER A 117 11.60 2.23 -1.19
C SER A 117 10.71 1.37 -2.09
N ILE A 118 10.16 1.94 -3.17
CA ILE A 118 9.32 1.20 -4.13
C ILE A 118 10.10 0.00 -4.72
N LEU A 119 11.43 0.11 -4.84
CA LEU A 119 12.31 -0.99 -5.25
C LEU A 119 12.32 -2.16 -4.25
N ASN A 120 11.98 -1.92 -2.98
CA ASN A 120 11.82 -2.97 -1.98
C ASN A 120 10.40 -3.56 -1.98
N ILE A 121 9.45 -2.94 -2.68
CA ILE A 121 8.07 -3.42 -2.80
C ILE A 121 7.92 -4.30 -4.03
N TYR A 122 8.47 -3.86 -5.17
CA TYR A 122 8.32 -4.53 -6.45
C TYR A 122 9.58 -4.36 -7.31
N ASP A 123 10.07 -5.47 -7.88
CA ASP A 123 11.35 -5.50 -8.61
C ASP A 123 11.34 -4.63 -9.89
N ASN A 124 10.16 -4.35 -10.45
CA ASN A 124 10.01 -3.50 -11.63
C ASN A 124 9.09 -2.28 -11.36
N PRO A 125 9.60 -1.21 -10.72
CA PRO A 125 8.80 -0.04 -10.37
C PRO A 125 8.19 0.68 -11.59
N LEU A 126 8.76 0.50 -12.79
CA LEU A 126 8.23 1.08 -14.01
C LEU A 126 6.91 0.40 -14.42
N THR A 127 6.85 -0.93 -14.35
CA THR A 127 5.60 -1.67 -14.62
C THR A 127 4.48 -1.24 -13.68
N LEU A 128 4.76 -1.13 -12.37
CA LEU A 128 3.75 -0.69 -11.40
C LEU A 128 3.23 0.72 -11.73
N ARG A 129 4.12 1.66 -12.07
CA ARG A 129 3.72 3.02 -12.47
C ARG A 129 2.87 3.04 -13.74
N LEU A 130 3.22 2.22 -14.73
CA LEU A 130 2.44 2.10 -15.96
C LEU A 130 1.04 1.52 -15.69
N VAL A 131 0.94 0.50 -14.83
CA VAL A 131 -0.36 -0.07 -14.45
C VAL A 131 -1.21 0.96 -13.70
N LEU A 132 -0.64 1.73 -12.78
CA LEU A 132 -1.38 2.79 -12.08
C LEU A 132 -1.86 3.90 -13.03
N PHE A 133 -1.01 4.31 -13.96
CA PHE A 133 -1.39 5.28 -14.98
C PHE A 133 -2.52 4.74 -15.86
N PHE A 134 -2.40 3.48 -16.29
CA PHE A 134 -3.44 2.80 -17.05
C PHE A 134 -4.75 2.76 -16.26
N ASN A 135 -4.74 2.44 -14.97
CA ASN A 135 -5.95 2.38 -14.15
C ASN A 135 -6.69 3.72 -14.07
N ILE A 136 -5.94 4.83 -13.92
CA ILE A 136 -6.53 6.18 -13.91
C ILE A 136 -7.16 6.50 -15.28
N VAL A 137 -6.44 6.24 -16.37
CA VAL A 137 -6.94 6.51 -17.72
C VAL A 137 -8.17 5.65 -18.02
N ALA A 138 -8.10 4.35 -17.73
CA ALA A 138 -9.17 3.39 -17.93
C ALA A 138 -10.41 3.73 -17.09
N ALA A 139 -10.27 4.20 -15.85
CA ALA A 139 -11.40 4.68 -15.04
C ALA A 139 -11.95 6.04 -15.52
N SER A 140 -11.11 6.90 -16.10
CA SER A 140 -11.52 8.22 -16.57
C SER A 140 -12.42 8.17 -17.81
N ILE A 141 -12.21 7.18 -18.68
CA ILE A 141 -12.97 7.04 -19.93
C ILE A 141 -14.47 6.79 -19.63
N PRO A 142 -14.86 5.76 -18.83
CA PRO A 142 -16.24 5.53 -18.42
C PRO A 142 -16.86 6.73 -17.71
N ALA A 143 -16.15 7.35 -16.76
CA ALA A 143 -16.65 8.52 -16.02
C ALA A 143 -17.01 9.70 -16.93
N VAL A 144 -16.21 9.95 -17.98
CA VAL A 144 -16.51 10.99 -18.97
C VAL A 144 -17.64 10.55 -19.91
N LEU A 145 -17.60 9.33 -20.45
CA LEU A 145 -18.59 8.84 -21.41
C LEU A 145 -20.00 8.79 -20.81
N VAL A 146 -20.14 8.30 -19.57
CA VAL A 146 -21.42 8.23 -18.87
C VAL A 146 -21.99 9.63 -18.59
N THR A 147 -21.12 10.61 -18.33
CA THR A 147 -21.49 12.01 -18.15
C THR A 147 -22.05 12.61 -19.43
N LEU A 148 -21.48 12.26 -20.59
CA LEU A 148 -21.90 12.75 -21.90
C LEU A 148 -23.22 12.12 -22.35
N ASN A 149 -23.29 10.79 -22.35
CA ASN A 149 -24.49 10.07 -22.76
C ASN A 149 -24.50 8.65 -22.18
N TYR A 150 -25.03 8.54 -20.97
CA TYR A 150 -25.25 7.26 -20.28
C TYR A 150 -25.92 6.20 -21.17
N ALA A 151 -27.10 6.50 -21.72
CA ALA A 151 -27.90 5.50 -22.45
C ALA A 151 -27.20 4.91 -23.68
N TYR A 152 -26.25 5.64 -24.28
CA TYR A 152 -25.50 5.15 -25.43
C TYR A 152 -24.21 4.41 -25.04
N PHE A 153 -23.53 4.86 -23.97
CA PHE A 153 -22.21 4.38 -23.63
C PHE A 153 -22.17 3.37 -22.47
N GLU A 154 -23.27 3.15 -21.75
CA GLU A 154 -23.36 2.26 -20.60
C GLU A 154 -22.66 0.92 -20.79
N ILE A 155 -23.01 0.18 -21.86
CA ILE A 155 -22.45 -1.15 -22.10
C ILE A 155 -20.91 -1.08 -22.25
N LEU A 156 -20.43 -0.12 -23.05
CA LEU A 156 -19.00 0.09 -23.28
C LEU A 156 -18.27 0.53 -22.00
N CYS A 157 -18.91 1.37 -21.19
CA CYS A 157 -18.37 1.84 -19.93
C CYS A 157 -18.14 0.68 -18.96
N HIS A 158 -19.13 -0.20 -18.78
CA HIS A 158 -18.99 -1.40 -17.94
C HIS A 158 -17.93 -2.38 -18.47
N GLU A 159 -17.84 -2.59 -19.79
CA GLU A 159 -16.78 -3.44 -20.37
C GLU A 159 -15.37 -2.91 -20.05
N ILE A 160 -15.17 -1.59 -20.16
CA ILE A 160 -13.89 -0.95 -19.83
C ILE A 160 -13.62 -1.02 -18.32
N GLU A 161 -14.62 -0.77 -17.48
CA GLU A 161 -14.48 -0.83 -16.03
C GLU A 161 -14.14 -2.24 -15.54
N TYR A 162 -14.86 -3.27 -15.97
CA TYR A 162 -14.57 -4.64 -15.57
C TYR A 162 -13.18 -5.10 -16.01
N LEU A 163 -12.71 -4.65 -17.17
CA LEU A 163 -11.34 -4.91 -17.60
C LEU A 163 -10.32 -4.16 -16.72
N ASN A 164 -10.63 -2.93 -16.33
CA ASN A 164 -9.80 -2.11 -15.43
C ASN A 164 -9.73 -2.71 -14.02
N GLU A 165 -10.78 -3.36 -13.54
CA GLU A 165 -10.75 -4.04 -12.24
C GLU A 165 -9.78 -5.22 -12.22
N VAL A 166 -9.53 -5.87 -13.37
CA VAL A 166 -8.47 -6.89 -13.47
C VAL A 166 -7.11 -6.26 -13.19
N THR A 167 -6.83 -5.08 -13.72
CA THR A 167 -5.57 -4.38 -13.48
C THR A 167 -5.51 -3.74 -12.08
N MET A 168 -6.64 -3.33 -11.50
CA MET A 168 -6.70 -2.95 -10.07
C MET A 168 -6.42 -4.13 -9.16
N SER A 169 -6.95 -5.31 -9.46
CA SER A 169 -6.72 -6.50 -8.63
C SER A 169 -5.22 -6.84 -8.59
N PHE A 170 -4.49 -6.65 -9.70
CA PHE A 170 -3.02 -6.74 -9.72
C PHE A 170 -2.35 -5.73 -8.78
N VAL A 171 -2.83 -4.48 -8.71
CA VAL A 171 -2.29 -3.49 -7.78
C VAL A 171 -2.55 -3.91 -6.34
N ASP A 172 -3.74 -4.44 -6.04
CA ASP A 172 -4.06 -4.99 -4.71
C ASP A 172 -3.10 -6.13 -4.32
N LEU A 173 -2.68 -6.97 -5.28
CA LEU A 173 -1.64 -7.98 -5.05
C LEU A 173 -0.34 -7.34 -4.55
N VAL A 174 0.08 -6.25 -5.19
CA VAL A 174 1.33 -5.55 -4.86
C VAL A 174 1.21 -4.87 -3.49
N LEU A 175 0.07 -4.27 -3.18
CA LEU A 175 -0.20 -3.67 -1.87
C LEU A 175 -0.21 -4.72 -0.75
N LEU A 176 -0.94 -5.82 -0.94
CA LEU A 176 -0.93 -6.95 -0.02
C LEU A 176 0.49 -7.49 0.14
N TRP A 177 1.22 -7.70 -0.96
CA TRP A 177 2.61 -8.14 -0.88
C TRP A 177 3.44 -7.17 -0.03
N SER A 178 3.30 -5.86 -0.22
CA SER A 178 4.00 -4.84 0.58
C SER A 178 3.64 -4.86 2.06
N LEU A 179 2.40 -5.17 2.41
CA LEU A 179 1.93 -5.28 3.80
C LEU A 179 2.47 -6.56 4.47
N PHE A 180 2.59 -7.65 3.71
CA PHE A 180 2.80 -9.00 4.26
C PHE A 180 4.18 -9.61 4.05
N ARG A 181 5.04 -9.03 3.18
CA ARG A 181 6.47 -9.39 3.08
C ARG A 181 7.19 -9.35 4.44
N ILE A 182 6.56 -8.67 5.39
CA ILE A 182 7.01 -8.44 6.76
C ILE A 182 6.62 -9.61 7.70
N LYS A 183 5.60 -10.43 7.41
CA LYS A 183 5.07 -11.43 8.38
C LYS A 183 5.19 -12.91 7.96
N GLY A 184 5.82 -13.24 6.83
CA GLY A 184 6.04 -14.63 6.39
C GLY A 184 4.76 -15.46 6.23
N GLN A 185 3.61 -14.81 6.07
CA GLN A 185 2.28 -15.44 6.04
C GLN A 185 1.83 -15.70 4.60
N THR A 186 1.41 -16.94 4.31
CA THR A 186 0.91 -17.40 3.00
C THR A 186 -0.55 -17.03 2.71
N SER A 187 -1.28 -16.48 3.70
CA SER A 187 -2.72 -16.20 3.62
C SER A 187 -3.10 -15.16 2.55
N THR A 188 -2.15 -14.38 2.07
CA THR A 188 -2.44 -13.14 1.32
C THR A 188 -2.35 -13.33 -0.18
N VAL A 189 -1.59 -14.32 -0.64
CA VAL A 189 -1.69 -14.83 -2.02
C VAL A 189 -3.08 -15.39 -2.29
N TRP A 190 -3.74 -15.98 -1.28
CA TRP A 190 -5.11 -16.45 -1.43
C TRP A 190 -6.11 -15.31 -1.56
N MET A 191 -6.02 -14.26 -0.74
CA MET A 191 -6.87 -13.07 -0.84
C MET A 191 -6.75 -12.38 -2.21
N ALA A 192 -5.51 -12.24 -2.65
CA ALA A 192 -5.09 -11.84 -3.98
C ALA A 192 -5.74 -12.63 -5.12
N CYS A 193 -5.61 -13.97 -5.07
CA CYS A 193 -6.22 -14.87 -6.04
C CYS A 193 -7.75 -14.79 -6.00
N ILE A 194 -8.35 -14.64 -4.82
CA ILE A 194 -9.79 -14.47 -4.64
C ILE A 194 -10.24 -13.16 -5.30
N ALA A 195 -9.55 -12.04 -5.07
CA ALA A 195 -9.87 -10.75 -5.68
C ALA A 195 -9.75 -10.80 -7.20
N SER A 196 -8.70 -11.43 -7.72
CA SER A 196 -8.53 -11.66 -9.17
C SER A 196 -9.65 -12.55 -9.73
N LEU A 197 -10.04 -13.60 -9.00
CA LEU A 197 -11.12 -14.49 -9.40
C LEU A 197 -12.48 -13.78 -9.42
N ILE A 198 -12.77 -12.94 -8.41
CA ILE A 198 -14.00 -12.12 -8.36
C ILE A 198 -14.06 -11.22 -9.61
N SER A 199 -12.96 -10.52 -9.92
CA SER A 199 -12.88 -9.65 -11.10
C SER A 199 -13.02 -10.40 -12.43
N LEU A 200 -12.55 -11.66 -12.53
CA LEU A 200 -12.82 -12.49 -13.71
C LEU A 200 -14.26 -13.01 -13.76
N CYS A 201 -14.83 -13.36 -12.59
CA CYS A 201 -16.20 -13.83 -12.49
C CYS A 201 -17.21 -12.76 -12.89
N GLN A 202 -17.04 -11.50 -12.48
CA GLN A 202 -17.96 -10.43 -12.88
C GLN A 202 -17.93 -10.19 -14.40
N LEU A 203 -16.75 -10.21 -15.02
CA LEU A 203 -16.60 -10.06 -16.47
C LEU A 203 -17.30 -11.21 -17.19
N GLY A 204 -17.18 -12.43 -16.64
CA GLY A 204 -17.88 -13.61 -17.12
C GLY A 204 -19.40 -13.50 -16.98
N LEU A 205 -19.91 -13.09 -15.81
CA LEU A 205 -21.36 -12.93 -15.58
C LEU A 205 -21.94 -11.88 -16.52
N TYR A 206 -21.29 -10.72 -16.62
CA TYR A 206 -21.73 -9.64 -17.49
C TYR A 206 -21.84 -10.11 -18.95
N ASN A 207 -20.80 -10.76 -19.49
CA ASN A 207 -20.76 -11.11 -20.91
C ASN A 207 -21.48 -12.42 -21.29
N CYS A 208 -21.56 -13.40 -20.37
CA CYS A 208 -22.01 -14.76 -20.71
C CYS A 208 -23.49 -15.04 -20.39
N MET A 209 -24.18 -14.17 -19.66
CA MET A 209 -25.61 -14.37 -19.33
C MET A 209 -26.57 -13.97 -20.46
N GLY A 210 -26.06 -13.37 -21.54
CA GLY A 210 -26.84 -12.96 -22.71
C GLY A 210 -27.48 -11.57 -22.56
N ARG A 211 -28.41 -11.26 -23.46
CA ARG A 211 -29.08 -9.96 -23.55
C ARG A 211 -30.60 -10.14 -23.52
N THR A 212 -31.29 -9.13 -22.99
CA THR A 212 -32.76 -9.02 -23.08
C THR A 212 -33.19 -8.70 -24.52
N GLU A 213 -34.50 -8.78 -24.79
CA GLU A 213 -35.05 -8.44 -26.11
C GLU A 213 -34.80 -6.97 -26.48
N ASP A 214 -34.74 -6.09 -25.48
CA ASP A 214 -34.46 -4.66 -25.63
C ASP A 214 -32.95 -4.35 -25.76
N GLY A 215 -32.09 -5.37 -25.62
CA GLY A 215 -30.65 -5.27 -25.80
C GLY A 215 -29.83 -5.01 -24.53
N GLU A 216 -30.47 -5.00 -23.36
CA GLU A 216 -29.82 -4.84 -22.05
C GLU A 216 -29.09 -6.12 -21.62
N MET A 217 -28.08 -5.98 -20.77
CA MET A 217 -27.24 -7.12 -20.34
C MET A 217 -27.86 -7.81 -19.12
N ILE A 218 -28.30 -9.06 -19.26
CA ILE A 218 -28.94 -9.82 -18.16
C ILE A 218 -27.97 -9.99 -16.97
N GLY A 219 -26.68 -10.03 -17.25
CA GLY A 219 -25.62 -10.19 -16.25
C GLY A 219 -25.24 -8.92 -15.49
N GLU A 220 -25.82 -7.76 -15.80
CA GLU A 220 -25.46 -6.47 -15.18
C GLU A 220 -25.67 -6.48 -13.66
N VAL A 221 -26.91 -6.71 -13.22
CA VAL A 221 -27.27 -6.74 -11.78
C VAL A 221 -26.38 -7.66 -10.95
N PRO A 222 -26.17 -8.95 -11.31
CA PRO A 222 -25.27 -9.82 -10.55
C PRO A 222 -23.79 -9.41 -10.66
N ALA A 223 -23.36 -8.81 -11.78
CA ALA A 223 -22.00 -8.29 -11.92
C ALA A 223 -21.75 -7.11 -10.97
N HIS A 224 -22.69 -6.17 -10.84
CA HIS A 224 -22.61 -5.04 -9.89
C HIS A 224 -22.40 -5.51 -8.43
N PHE A 225 -23.07 -6.58 -7.99
CA PHE A 225 -22.84 -7.11 -6.64
C PHE A 225 -21.40 -7.60 -6.43
N LEU A 226 -20.80 -8.24 -7.45
CA LEU A 226 -19.41 -8.70 -7.39
C LEU A 226 -18.44 -7.53 -7.45
N GLU A 227 -18.68 -6.59 -8.35
CA GLU A 227 -17.91 -5.36 -8.53
C GLU A 227 -17.83 -4.56 -7.23
N PHE A 228 -18.98 -4.20 -6.64
CA PHE A 228 -18.97 -3.41 -5.41
C PHE A 228 -18.35 -4.19 -4.24
N SER A 229 -18.47 -5.52 -4.22
CA SER A 229 -17.78 -6.35 -3.24
C SER A 229 -16.26 -6.32 -3.44
N PHE A 230 -15.80 -6.39 -4.69
CA PHE A 230 -14.39 -6.23 -5.06
C PHE A 230 -13.86 -4.85 -4.66
N ALA A 231 -14.58 -3.78 -5.00
CA ALA A 231 -14.24 -2.41 -4.66
C ALA A 231 -14.17 -2.19 -3.13
N ILE A 232 -15.08 -2.79 -2.34
CA ILE A 232 -14.97 -2.79 -0.87
C ILE A 232 -13.66 -3.44 -0.42
N ILE A 233 -13.33 -4.63 -0.94
CA ILE A 233 -12.08 -5.33 -0.57
C ILE A 233 -10.85 -4.49 -0.95
N SER A 234 -10.80 -3.97 -2.18
CA SER A 234 -9.69 -3.13 -2.66
C SER A 234 -9.52 -1.86 -1.81
N SER A 235 -10.63 -1.20 -1.46
CA SER A 235 -10.62 -0.02 -0.60
C SER A 235 -10.07 -0.31 0.80
N LEU A 236 -10.40 -1.47 1.37
CA LEU A 236 -9.89 -1.89 2.67
C LEU A 236 -8.39 -2.24 2.60
N ILE A 237 -7.94 -2.92 1.54
CA ILE A 237 -6.51 -3.20 1.33
C ILE A 237 -5.72 -1.88 1.27
N THR A 238 -6.21 -0.92 0.49
CA THR A 238 -5.59 0.40 0.33
C THR A 238 -5.63 1.20 1.64
N PHE A 239 -6.72 1.12 2.40
CA PHE A 239 -6.82 1.69 3.74
C PHE A 239 -5.73 1.15 4.67
N TRP A 240 -5.58 -0.17 4.75
CA TRP A 240 -4.56 -0.80 5.59
C TRP A 240 -3.15 -0.40 5.16
N PHE A 241 -2.90 -0.31 3.86
CA PHE A 241 -1.63 0.17 3.31
C PHE A 241 -1.32 1.62 3.71
N CYS A 242 -2.30 2.51 3.58
CA CYS A 242 -2.14 3.91 4.00
C CYS A 242 -1.89 4.02 5.51
N MET A 243 -2.63 3.27 6.34
CA MET A 243 -2.42 3.28 7.79
C MET A 243 -1.05 2.73 8.18
N ASP A 244 -0.57 1.66 7.55
CA ASP A 244 0.77 1.14 7.78
C ASP A 244 1.85 2.18 7.42
N ASN A 245 1.74 2.83 6.27
CA ASN A 245 2.65 3.92 5.88
C ASN A 245 2.62 5.08 6.88
N LYS A 246 1.43 5.47 7.37
CA LYS A 246 1.29 6.50 8.42
C LYS A 246 2.07 6.10 9.68
N PHE A 247 1.92 4.86 10.16
CA PHE A 247 2.63 4.39 11.36
C PHE A 247 4.14 4.32 11.15
N VAL A 248 4.60 3.91 9.97
CA VAL A 248 6.02 3.93 9.62
C VAL A 248 6.58 5.36 9.67
N CYS A 249 5.90 6.34 9.08
CA CYS A 249 6.31 7.75 9.15
C CYS A 249 6.36 8.26 10.60
N GLY A 250 5.31 8.00 11.39
CA GLY A 250 5.24 8.44 12.79
C GLY A 250 6.37 7.84 13.64
N LYS A 251 6.76 6.59 13.35
CA LYS A 251 7.89 5.95 13.99
C LYS A 251 9.22 6.60 13.60
N GLU A 252 9.46 6.83 12.31
CA GLU A 252 10.69 7.48 11.83
C GLU A 252 10.86 8.90 12.41
N ILE A 253 9.75 9.66 12.53
CA ILE A 253 9.75 10.96 13.22
C ILE A 253 10.18 10.81 14.68
N GLY A 254 9.66 9.80 15.39
CA GLY A 254 10.03 9.53 16.78
C GLY A 254 11.51 9.19 16.94
N GLU A 255 12.04 8.33 16.07
CA GLU A 255 13.46 7.95 16.05
C GLU A 255 14.38 9.14 15.75
N VAL A 256 13.99 10.03 14.83
CA VAL A 256 14.75 11.25 14.51
C VAL A 256 14.76 12.24 15.69
N LEU A 257 13.62 12.44 16.37
CA LEU A 257 13.50 13.43 17.44
C LEU A 257 14.12 13.00 18.77
N TYR A 258 14.07 11.70 19.06
CA TYR A 258 14.35 11.20 20.41
C TYR A 258 15.37 10.04 20.43
N GLY A 259 15.90 9.64 19.27
CA GLY A 259 16.85 8.55 19.12
C GLY A 259 16.20 7.17 19.10
N THR A 260 17.03 6.12 18.98
CA THR A 260 16.58 4.73 19.04
C THR A 260 16.18 4.36 20.47
N HIS A 261 14.87 4.28 20.71
CA HIS A 261 14.30 3.96 22.01
C HIS A 261 14.35 2.45 22.34
N GLU A 262 15.54 1.88 22.48
CA GLU A 262 15.70 0.47 22.90
C GLU A 262 15.12 0.18 24.29
N TYR A 263 14.89 1.21 25.14
CA TYR A 263 14.48 1.06 26.53
C TYR A 263 13.37 2.04 27.00
N CYS A 264 12.62 2.67 26.10
CA CYS A 264 11.49 3.49 26.52
C CYS A 264 10.29 2.58 26.81
N ASN A 265 9.77 2.55 28.03
CA ASN A 265 8.62 1.71 28.40
C ASN A 265 7.35 1.97 27.55
N ILE A 266 7.20 3.18 26.99
CA ILE A 266 6.11 3.52 26.06
C ILE A 266 6.41 2.95 24.66
N CYS A 267 7.68 2.98 24.23
CA CYS A 267 8.10 2.42 22.96
C CYS A 267 8.26 0.89 23.00
N ASP A 268 8.56 0.26 24.14
CA ASP A 268 8.72 -1.19 24.32
C ASP A 268 7.40 -1.95 24.09
N ALA A 269 6.27 -1.29 24.36
CA ALA A 269 4.95 -1.76 23.96
C ALA A 269 4.75 -1.80 22.43
N SER A 270 5.38 -0.88 21.68
CA SER A 270 5.34 -0.84 20.20
C SER A 270 6.52 -1.56 19.52
N SER A 271 7.67 -1.66 20.19
CA SER A 271 8.92 -2.19 19.64
C SER A 271 8.95 -3.71 19.68
N ARG A 272 8.30 -4.37 20.66
CA ARG A 272 8.16 -5.83 20.65
C ARG A 272 7.30 -6.32 19.49
N GLU A 273 6.28 -5.55 19.10
CA GLU A 273 5.52 -5.80 17.87
C GLU A 273 6.35 -5.49 16.62
N PHE A 274 7.24 -4.49 16.64
CA PHE A 274 8.07 -4.12 15.48
C PHE A 274 9.31 -5.01 15.29
N THR A 275 10.12 -5.26 16.31
CA THR A 275 11.39 -6.02 16.22
C THR A 275 11.12 -7.50 15.87
N GLY A 276 9.99 -8.05 16.32
CA GLY A 276 9.51 -9.37 15.88
C GLY A 276 9.06 -9.41 14.41
N THR A 277 8.64 -8.26 13.86
CA THR A 277 7.98 -8.13 12.56
C THR A 277 8.94 -7.63 11.47
N TYR A 278 9.95 -6.80 11.79
CA TYR A 278 10.77 -6.11 10.79
C TYR A 278 12.27 -6.47 10.80
N LEU A 279 12.84 -6.91 11.93
CA LEU A 279 14.30 -7.08 12.07
C LEU A 279 14.74 -8.54 12.24
N ARG A 280 13.82 -9.49 12.44
CA ARG A 280 14.18 -10.88 12.79
C ARG A 280 14.42 -11.83 11.60
N SER A 281 14.36 -11.35 10.36
CA SER A 281 14.53 -12.20 9.16
C SER A 281 16.00 -12.42 8.74
N SER A 282 16.98 -11.70 9.29
CA SER A 282 18.36 -11.75 8.79
C SER A 282 19.37 -12.51 9.68
N SER A 283 18.97 -13.02 10.86
CA SER A 283 19.95 -13.52 11.85
C SER A 283 19.75 -14.96 12.33
N SER A 284 19.18 -15.89 11.53
CA SER A 284 19.08 -17.31 11.93
C SER A 284 19.79 -18.33 11.04
N LYS A 285 20.57 -17.90 10.04
CA LYS A 285 21.43 -18.82 9.26
C LYS A 285 22.90 -18.52 9.53
N GLY A 286 23.48 -19.15 10.55
CA GLY A 286 24.94 -19.07 10.68
C GLY A 286 25.59 -19.54 11.97
N GLU A 287 25.04 -20.47 12.74
CA GLU A 287 25.82 -21.14 13.79
C GLU A 287 25.87 -22.64 13.51
N LYS A 288 26.75 -23.02 12.57
CA LYS A 288 27.24 -24.40 12.49
C LYS A 288 28.31 -24.54 13.57
N ASN A 289 27.94 -25.21 14.65
CA ASN A 289 28.86 -25.75 15.65
C ASN A 289 29.97 -26.55 14.94
N TYR A 290 31.18 -25.97 14.88
CA TYR A 290 32.39 -26.75 14.68
C TYR A 290 32.74 -27.39 16.02
N GLY A 291 32.31 -28.64 16.21
CA GLY A 291 32.86 -29.50 17.24
C GLY A 291 34.33 -29.77 16.92
N SER A 292 35.20 -29.35 17.83
CA SER A 292 36.62 -29.72 17.87
C SER A 292 36.78 -31.17 18.34
N VAL A 293 37.76 -31.81 17.70
CA VAL A 293 38.36 -33.15 17.89
C VAL A 293 38.39 -33.66 19.33
#